data_AF-A0A1F0CBY8-F1
#
_entry.id   AF-A0A1F0CBY8-F1
#
_cell.length_a   1.000
_cell.length_b   1.000
_cell.length_c   1.000
_cell.angle_alpha   90.00
_cell.angle_beta   90.00
_cell.angle_gamma   90.00
#
_symmetry.space_group_name_H-M   'P 1'
#
loop_
_entity.id
_entity.type
_entity.pdbx_description
1 polymer ?
#
loop_
_entity_poly.entity_id
_entity_poly.type
_entity_poly.pdbx_seq_one_letter_code
_entity_poly.pdbx_strand_id
1 'polypeptide(L)'
;MSDVVEKQTTKSFIMNVLNGLALGTVIVLIPGAILGELMKALLPMWSGFATLIAATAVATSMMGLVIGIMVGLNFKFNPIQSASLGLAVMFAGGAATFLKGAIMLKGTGDIINMGITAALGVLLIQFLSDKTKSFTLIVIPTVTLLLVGGVGHVLLPYVKMITTMIGQGTRRTHENFLFI
;
A
#
# COMPACT_ATOMS: atom_id res chain seq x y z
N MET A 1 20.73 -29.65 -11.83
CA MET A 1 19.71 -29.76 -10.78
C MET A 1 18.50 -29.00 -11.29
N SER A 2 17.42 -29.70 -11.62
CA SER A 2 16.23 -29.15 -12.27
C SER A 2 15.47 -28.21 -11.32
N ASP A 3 15.38 -26.94 -11.70
CA ASP A 3 14.50 -25.96 -11.07
C ASP A 3 13.07 -26.50 -11.11
N VAL A 4 12.59 -26.93 -9.95
CA VAL A 4 11.17 -27.16 -9.74
C VAL A 4 10.53 -25.79 -9.86
N VAL A 5 10.00 -25.47 -11.04
CA VAL A 5 9.04 -24.40 -11.25
C VAL A 5 7.83 -24.76 -10.40
N GLU A 6 7.86 -24.34 -9.13
CA GLU A 6 6.77 -24.51 -8.19
C GLU A 6 5.60 -23.72 -8.76
N LYS A 7 4.69 -24.44 -9.43
CA LYS A 7 3.51 -23.88 -10.07
C LYS A 7 2.76 -23.07 -9.00
N GLN A 8 2.80 -21.75 -9.09
CA GLN A 8 2.15 -20.89 -8.11
C GLN A 8 0.68 -21.28 -8.01
N THR A 9 0.34 -21.96 -6.92
CA THR A 9 -1.04 -22.28 -6.61
C THR A 9 -1.73 -20.98 -6.22
N THR A 10 -3.00 -20.78 -6.63
CA THR A 10 -3.79 -19.58 -6.29
C THR A 10 -3.72 -19.23 -4.81
N LYS A 11 -3.67 -20.25 -3.93
CA LYS A 11 -3.48 -20.09 -2.49
C LYS A 11 -2.15 -19.44 -2.12
N SER A 12 -1.04 -19.88 -2.71
CA SER A 12 0.30 -19.31 -2.47
C SER A 12 0.37 -17.88 -2.97
N PHE A 13 -0.20 -17.61 -4.16
CA PHE A 13 -0.31 -16.25 -4.70
C PHE A 13 -1.03 -15.31 -3.74
N ILE A 14 -2.25 -15.67 -3.31
CA ILE A 14 -3.04 -14.85 -2.38
C ILE A 14 -2.27 -14.66 -1.07
N MET A 15 -1.65 -15.72 -0.54
CA MET A 15 -0.91 -15.64 0.72
C MET A 15 0.29 -14.69 0.61
N ASN A 16 1.02 -14.71 -0.50
CA ASN A 16 2.15 -13.80 -0.71
C ASN A 16 1.72 -12.33 -0.79
N VAL A 17 0.59 -12.05 -1.46
CA VAL A 17 -0.02 -10.71 -1.48
C VAL A 17 -0.44 -10.29 -0.07
N LEU A 18 -1.18 -11.14 0.65
CA LEU A 18 -1.64 -10.85 2.01
C LEU A 18 -0.49 -10.65 2.99
N ASN A 19 0.56 -11.48 2.90
CA ASN A 19 1.77 -11.33 3.71
C ASN A 19 2.47 -10.00 3.43
N GLY A 20 2.53 -9.58 2.16
CA GLY A 20 3.19 -8.33 1.77
C GLY A 20 2.38 -7.12 2.25
N LEU A 21 1.06 -7.21 2.13
CA LEU A 21 0.10 -6.24 2.66
C LEU A 21 0.25 -6.09 4.18
N ALA A 22 0.30 -7.21 4.90
CA ALA A 22 0.46 -7.23 6.35
C ALA A 22 1.79 -6.61 6.80
N LEU A 23 2.91 -7.08 6.23
CA LEU A 23 4.24 -6.55 6.55
C LEU A 23 4.34 -5.05 6.22
N GLY A 24 3.88 -4.64 5.03
CA GLY A 24 3.91 -3.24 4.63
C GLY A 24 3.08 -2.33 5.52
N THR A 25 1.88 -2.79 5.92
CA THR A 25 1.01 -2.05 6.84
C THR A 25 1.65 -1.89 8.21
N VAL A 26 2.22 -2.96 8.77
CA VAL A 26 2.87 -2.94 10.09
C VAL A 26 4.07 -1.99 10.09
N ILE A 27 4.94 -2.06 9.09
CA ILE A 27 6.13 -1.19 8.96
C ILE A 27 5.74 0.29 9.00
N VAL A 28 4.63 0.64 8.37
CA VAL A 28 4.16 2.02 8.24
C VAL A 28 3.43 2.53 9.48
N LEU A 29 2.72 1.65 10.20
CA LEU A 29 1.92 2.02 11.36
C LEU A 29 2.72 2.09 12.66
N ILE A 30 3.75 1.25 12.84
CA ILE A 30 4.55 1.21 14.07
C ILE A 30 5.16 2.57 14.43
N PRO A 31 5.78 3.33 13.51
CA PRO A 31 6.36 4.63 13.84
C PRO A 31 5.31 5.60 14.38
N GLY A 32 4.13 5.67 13.77
CA GLY A 32 3.04 6.53 14.24
C GLY A 32 2.51 6.11 15.60
N ALA A 33 2.37 4.81 15.85
CA ALA A 33 1.84 4.28 17.09
C ALA A 33 2.77 4.51 18.29
N ILE A 34 4.08 4.34 18.13
CA ILE A 34 5.04 4.46 19.24
C ILE A 34 5.62 5.87 19.30
N LEU A 35 6.26 6.32 18.22
CA LEU A 35 6.95 7.61 18.19
C LEU A 35 5.94 8.75 18.23
N GLY A 36 4.82 8.65 17.52
CA GLY A 36 3.79 9.69 17.52
C GLY A 36 3.23 9.98 18.91
N GLU A 37 2.88 8.95 19.68
CA GLU A 37 2.34 9.12 21.04
C GLU A 37 3.40 9.57 22.04
N LEU A 38 4.62 9.02 21.95
CA LEU A 38 5.72 9.45 22.81
C LEU A 38 6.09 10.93 22.57
N MET A 39 6.20 11.34 21.31
CA MET A 39 6.56 12.72 20.95
C MET A 39 5.45 13.70 21.36
N LYS A 40 4.16 13.31 21.28
CA LYS A 40 3.04 14.13 21.78
C LYS A 40 3.16 14.39 23.28
N ALA A 41 3.47 13.36 24.07
CA ALA A 41 3.65 13.49 25.51
C ALA A 41 4.82 14.43 25.87
N LEU A 42 5.85 14.50 25.02
CA LEU A 42 7.04 15.33 25.19
C LEU A 42 6.93 16.73 24.57
N LEU A 43 5.87 17.04 23.81
CA LEU A 43 5.68 18.36 23.18
C LEU A 43 5.84 19.56 24.13
N PRO A 44 5.37 19.51 25.40
CA PRO A 44 5.53 20.63 26.32
C PRO A 44 6.99 20.95 26.65
N MET A 45 7.92 20.00 26.43
CA MET A 45 9.34 20.17 26.71
C MET A 45 10.09 20.85 25.56
N TRP A 46 9.71 20.57 24.31
CA TRP A 46 10.36 21.15 23.14
C TRP A 46 9.46 21.15 21.89
N SER A 47 9.34 22.30 21.23
CA SER A 47 8.50 22.48 20.04
C SER A 47 9.00 21.69 18.82
N GLY A 48 10.26 21.25 18.79
CA GLY A 48 10.82 20.45 17.71
C GLY A 48 10.18 19.07 17.54
N PHE A 49 9.53 18.54 18.59
CA PHE A 49 8.81 17.26 18.52
C PHE A 49 7.61 17.28 17.57
N ALA A 50 7.08 18.47 17.25
CA ALA A 50 6.01 18.62 16.25
C ALA A 50 6.44 18.13 14.86
N THR A 51 7.70 18.36 14.47
CA THR A 51 8.24 17.89 13.19
C THR A 51 8.36 16.37 13.15
N LEU A 52 8.71 15.73 14.27
CA LEU A 52 8.80 14.27 14.36
C LEU A 52 7.39 13.64 14.28
N ILE A 53 6.40 14.25 14.92
CA ILE A 53 5.00 13.84 14.77
C ILE A 53 4.56 13.98 13.31
N ALA A 54 4.91 15.08 12.63
CA ALA A 54 4.60 15.26 11.21
C ALA A 54 5.27 14.19 10.32
N ALA A 55 6.50 13.77 10.64
CA ALA A 55 7.17 12.68 9.93
C ALA A 55 6.41 11.35 10.01
N THR A 56 5.73 11.07 11.14
CA THR A 56 4.87 9.88 11.24
C THR A 56 3.65 9.95 10.31
N ALA A 57 3.11 11.14 10.07
CA ALA A 57 2.02 11.34 9.11
C ALA A 57 2.49 11.11 7.67
N VAL A 58 3.72 11.51 7.34
CA VAL A 58 4.34 11.18 6.04
C VAL A 58 4.47 9.67 5.87
N ALA A 59 4.97 8.96 6.89
CA ALA A 59 5.08 7.50 6.84
C ALA A 59 3.74 6.84 6.50
N THR A 60 2.67 7.20 7.22
CA THR A 60 1.32 6.65 6.97
C THR A 60 0.77 7.00 5.59
N SER A 61 1.12 8.15 5.03
CA SER A 61 0.74 8.51 3.66
C SER A 61 1.46 7.68 2.59
N MET A 62 2.65 7.14 2.90
CA MET A 62 3.42 6.27 2.00
C MET A 62 3.01 4.79 2.10
N MET A 63 1.89 4.49 2.78
CA MET A 63 1.42 3.12 3.02
C MET A 63 1.36 2.28 1.74
N GLY A 64 0.76 2.82 0.67
CA GLY A 64 0.65 2.10 -0.61
C GLY A 64 2.01 1.80 -1.25
N LEU A 65 2.99 2.71 -1.10
CA LEU A 65 4.34 2.52 -1.62
C LEU A 65 5.02 1.34 -0.93
N VAL A 66 5.01 1.32 0.40
CA VAL A 66 5.67 0.27 1.19
C VAL A 66 4.97 -1.08 0.98
N ILE A 67 3.63 -1.10 0.97
CA ILE A 67 2.85 -2.31 0.67
C ILE A 67 3.24 -2.90 -0.69
N GLY A 68 3.25 -2.08 -1.76
CA GLY A 68 3.57 -2.59 -3.09
C GLY A 68 5.00 -3.13 -3.20
N ILE A 69 5.96 -2.47 -2.52
CA ILE A 69 7.34 -2.98 -2.44
C ILE A 69 7.38 -4.31 -1.69
N MET A 70 6.76 -4.42 -0.51
CA MET A 70 6.77 -5.64 0.30
C MET A 70 6.07 -6.80 -0.40
N VAL A 71 4.98 -6.53 -1.13
CA VAL A 71 4.34 -7.53 -1.99
C VAL A 71 5.33 -7.97 -3.07
N GLY A 72 5.96 -7.06 -3.80
CA GLY A 72 6.97 -7.42 -4.81
C GLY A 72 8.10 -8.29 -4.27
N LEU A 73 8.60 -7.98 -3.08
CA LEU A 73 9.63 -8.78 -2.40
C LEU A 73 9.16 -10.20 -2.08
N ASN A 74 7.90 -10.40 -1.67
CA ASN A 74 7.34 -11.73 -1.45
C ASN A 74 7.23 -12.57 -2.74
N PHE A 75 7.17 -11.92 -3.90
CA PHE A 75 7.22 -12.56 -5.21
C PHE A 75 8.64 -12.62 -5.80
N LYS A 76 9.67 -12.29 -5.00
CA LYS A 76 11.09 -12.27 -5.40
C LYS A 76 11.36 -11.37 -6.61
N PHE A 77 10.57 -10.31 -6.76
CA PHE A 77 10.79 -9.30 -7.78
C PHE A 77 12.09 -8.56 -7.52
N ASN A 78 12.76 -8.16 -8.61
CA ASN A 78 13.95 -7.33 -8.49
C ASN A 78 13.59 -5.93 -7.94
N PRO A 79 14.56 -5.13 -7.47
CA PRO A 79 14.28 -3.82 -6.87
C PRO A 79 13.47 -2.88 -7.77
N ILE A 80 13.69 -2.90 -9.09
CA ILE A 80 12.97 -2.06 -10.05
C ILE A 80 11.50 -2.48 -10.12
N GLN A 81 11.23 -3.77 -10.21
CA GLN A 81 9.87 -4.33 -10.24
C GLN A 81 9.10 -4.06 -8.94
N SER A 82 9.73 -4.26 -7.79
CA SER A 82 9.12 -3.99 -6.48
C SER A 82 8.83 -2.50 -6.27
N ALA A 83 9.77 -1.62 -6.64
CA ALA A 83 9.56 -0.18 -6.57
C ALA A 83 8.45 0.27 -7.53
N SER A 84 8.39 -0.29 -8.73
CA SER A 84 7.33 -0.02 -9.72
C SER A 84 5.95 -0.40 -9.21
N LEU A 85 5.84 -1.58 -8.59
CA LEU A 85 4.62 -2.03 -7.95
C LEU A 85 4.22 -1.09 -6.81
N GLY A 86 5.17 -0.69 -5.98
CA GLY A 86 4.99 0.32 -4.94
C GLY A 86 4.38 1.62 -5.46
N LEU A 87 4.95 2.18 -6.53
CA LEU A 87 4.46 3.44 -7.12
C LEU A 87 3.02 3.30 -7.65
N ALA A 88 2.72 2.19 -8.32
CA ALA A 88 1.36 1.91 -8.81
C ALA A 88 0.35 1.77 -7.66
N VAL A 89 0.70 1.02 -6.61
CA VAL A 89 -0.16 0.80 -5.44
C VAL A 89 -0.33 2.09 -4.63
N MET A 90 0.71 2.94 -4.53
CA MET A 90 0.62 4.25 -3.91
C MET A 90 -0.38 5.17 -4.61
N PHE A 91 -0.31 5.23 -5.94
CA PHE A 91 -1.24 6.02 -6.74
C PHE A 91 -2.69 5.50 -6.63
N ALA A 92 -2.87 4.18 -6.70
CA ALA A 92 -4.18 3.54 -6.55
C ALA A 92 -4.75 3.65 -5.13
N GLY A 93 -3.91 3.65 -4.09
CA GLY A 93 -4.34 3.70 -2.70
C GLY A 93 -5.06 4.99 -2.31
N GLY A 94 -4.89 6.05 -3.10
CA GLY A 94 -5.67 7.29 -2.96
C GLY A 94 -5.28 8.15 -1.76
N ALA A 95 -4.10 7.93 -1.18
CA ALA A 95 -3.50 8.81 -0.16
C ALA A 95 -2.96 10.10 -0.78
N ALA A 96 -2.56 10.07 -2.05
CA ALA A 96 -2.20 11.25 -2.83
C ALA A 96 -3.44 11.84 -3.50
N THR A 97 -3.72 13.12 -3.24
CA THR A 97 -4.82 13.88 -3.84
C THR A 97 -4.27 15.11 -4.56
N PHE A 98 -4.85 15.44 -5.71
CA PHE A 98 -4.48 16.65 -6.44
C PHE A 98 -5.45 17.76 -6.07
N LEU A 99 -4.97 18.78 -5.36
CA LEU A 99 -5.77 19.93 -4.98
C LEU A 99 -5.09 21.20 -5.48
N LYS A 100 -5.78 21.96 -6.35
CA LYS A 100 -5.30 23.27 -6.86
C LYS A 100 -3.88 23.24 -7.44
N GLY A 101 -3.54 22.19 -8.21
CA GLY A 101 -2.22 22.05 -8.82
C GLY A 101 -1.11 21.54 -7.88
N ALA A 102 -1.41 21.28 -6.60
CA ALA A 102 -0.50 20.67 -5.65
C ALA A 102 -0.86 19.20 -5.38
N ILE A 103 0.15 18.36 -5.17
CA ILE A 103 -0.03 17.00 -4.66
C ILE A 103 -0.06 17.08 -3.14
N MET A 104 -1.22 16.78 -2.55
CA MET A 104 -1.37 16.65 -1.12
C MET A 104 -1.44 15.18 -0.72
N LEU A 105 -0.52 14.79 0.16
CA LEU A 105 -0.49 13.47 0.78
C LEU A 105 -1.30 13.54 2.08
N LYS A 106 -2.44 12.85 2.12
CA LYS A 106 -3.33 12.86 3.28
C LYS A 106 -3.91 11.49 3.57
N GLY A 107 -3.66 11.02 4.79
CA GLY A 107 -4.22 9.78 5.31
C GLY A 107 -3.52 8.54 4.79
N THR A 108 -4.06 7.38 5.15
CA THR A 108 -3.48 6.06 4.88
C THR A 108 -3.86 5.50 3.52
N GLY A 109 -4.84 6.09 2.83
CA GLY A 109 -5.50 5.46 1.68
C GLY A 109 -6.37 4.25 2.06
N ASP A 110 -6.80 3.50 1.06
CA ASP A 110 -7.63 2.28 1.23
C ASP A 110 -6.78 1.01 1.04
N ILE A 111 -6.54 0.29 2.15
CA ILE A 111 -5.70 -0.92 2.20
C ILE A 111 -6.29 -2.05 1.34
N ILE A 112 -7.62 -2.15 1.27
CA ILE A 112 -8.29 -3.20 0.47
C ILE A 112 -8.02 -2.93 -1.01
N ASN A 113 -8.19 -1.69 -1.46
CA ASN A 113 -7.90 -1.30 -2.83
C ASN A 113 -6.42 -1.49 -3.18
N MET A 114 -5.52 -1.18 -2.23
CA MET A 114 -4.09 -1.44 -2.38
C MET A 114 -3.79 -2.92 -2.58
N GLY A 115 -4.43 -3.82 -1.81
CA GLY A 115 -4.26 -5.26 -1.95
C GLY A 115 -4.72 -5.78 -3.31
N ILE A 116 -5.89 -5.34 -3.78
CA ILE A 116 -6.41 -5.70 -5.12
C ILE A 116 -5.46 -5.20 -6.20
N THR A 117 -5.04 -3.93 -6.10
CA THR A 117 -4.10 -3.33 -7.06
C THR A 117 -2.77 -4.05 -7.07
N ALA A 118 -2.24 -4.41 -5.89
CA ALA A 118 -0.98 -5.14 -5.77
C ALA A 118 -1.08 -6.52 -6.43
N ALA A 119 -2.19 -7.24 -6.22
CA ALA A 119 -2.41 -8.52 -6.90
C ALA A 119 -2.43 -8.38 -8.43
N LEU A 120 -3.16 -7.40 -8.96
CA LEU A 120 -3.19 -7.11 -10.41
C LEU A 120 -1.81 -6.72 -10.93
N GLY A 121 -1.06 -5.92 -10.16
CA GLY A 121 0.29 -5.50 -10.49
C GLY A 121 1.29 -6.65 -10.53
N VAL A 122 1.21 -7.59 -9.59
CA VAL A 122 2.04 -8.80 -9.60
C VAL A 122 1.76 -9.64 -10.84
N LEU A 123 0.48 -9.82 -11.23
CA LEU A 123 0.13 -10.56 -12.44
C LEU A 123 0.70 -9.90 -13.70
N LEU A 124 0.56 -8.57 -13.81
CA LEU A 124 1.10 -7.81 -14.92
C LEU A 124 2.63 -7.88 -14.98
N ILE A 125 3.32 -7.69 -13.84
CA ILE A 125 4.77 -7.71 -13.78
C ILE A 125 5.32 -9.09 -14.12
N GLN A 126 4.71 -10.18 -13.63
CA GLN A 126 5.10 -11.53 -14.01
C GLN A 126 4.96 -11.74 -15.54
N PHE A 127 3.86 -11.25 -16.12
CA PHE A 127 3.64 -11.34 -17.57
C PHE A 127 4.65 -10.52 -18.40
N LEU A 128 5.08 -9.35 -17.90
CA LEU A 128 6.05 -8.48 -18.57
C LEU A 128 7.49 -8.93 -18.38
N SER A 129 7.84 -9.42 -17.18
CA SER A 129 9.20 -9.75 -16.77
C SER A 129 9.89 -10.73 -17.71
N ASP A 130 9.15 -11.71 -18.24
CA ASP A 130 9.67 -12.69 -19.18
C ASP A 130 10.00 -12.08 -20.57
N LYS A 131 9.33 -10.98 -20.94
CA LYS A 131 9.43 -10.35 -22.25
C LYS A 131 10.37 -9.13 -22.28
N THR A 132 10.63 -8.48 -21.15
CA THR A 132 11.26 -7.15 -21.12
C THR A 132 12.64 -7.09 -20.48
N LYS A 133 13.40 -8.21 -20.38
CA LYS A 133 14.67 -8.28 -19.63
C LYS A 133 15.63 -7.11 -19.90
N SER A 134 15.78 -6.66 -21.14
CA SER A 134 16.66 -5.52 -21.51
C SER A 134 16.04 -4.12 -21.32
N PHE A 135 14.72 -4.01 -21.17
CA PHE A 135 13.97 -2.74 -21.08
C PHE A 135 13.24 -2.57 -19.73
N THR A 136 13.51 -3.46 -18.77
CA THR A 136 12.85 -3.51 -17.45
C THR A 136 12.86 -2.15 -16.74
N LEU A 137 13.95 -1.40 -16.84
CA LEU A 137 14.11 -0.08 -16.20
C LEU A 137 13.07 0.95 -16.66
N ILE A 138 12.63 0.88 -17.93
CA ILE A 138 11.74 1.89 -18.52
C ILE A 138 10.31 1.36 -18.63
N VAL A 139 10.16 0.11 -19.07
CA VAL A 139 8.84 -0.46 -19.41
C VAL A 139 8.05 -0.82 -18.16
N ILE A 140 8.67 -1.48 -17.17
CA ILE A 140 7.94 -1.96 -16.00
C ILE A 140 7.37 -0.79 -15.16
N PRO A 141 8.15 0.24 -14.79
CA PRO A 141 7.61 1.36 -14.01
C PRO A 141 6.46 2.06 -14.74
N THR A 142 6.64 2.37 -16.03
CA THR A 142 5.67 3.14 -16.81
C THR A 142 4.37 2.37 -17.04
N VAL A 143 4.47 1.10 -17.47
CA VAL A 143 3.30 0.29 -17.80
C VAL A 143 2.54 -0.12 -16.54
N THR A 144 3.26 -0.48 -15.46
CA THR A 144 2.62 -0.83 -14.19
C THR A 144 1.89 0.38 -13.60
N LEU A 145 2.50 1.56 -13.60
CA LEU A 145 1.84 2.76 -13.08
C LEU A 145 0.60 3.13 -13.91
N LEU A 146 0.71 3.16 -15.25
CA LEU A 146 -0.40 3.56 -16.11
C LEU A 146 -1.57 2.57 -16.10
N LEU A 147 -1.27 1.27 -16.25
CA LEU A 147 -2.32 0.25 -16.33
C LEU A 147 -2.83 -0.11 -14.94
N VAL A 148 -1.95 -0.57 -14.05
CA VAL A 148 -2.37 -1.08 -12.74
C VAL A 148 -2.70 0.05 -11.80
N GLY A 149 -1.88 1.10 -11.75
CA GLY A 149 -2.19 2.30 -10.97
C GLY A 149 -3.46 2.99 -11.46
N GLY A 150 -3.64 3.13 -12.78
CA GLY A 150 -4.84 3.69 -13.39
C GLY A 150 -6.11 2.89 -13.08
N VAL A 151 -6.08 1.57 -13.31
CA VAL A 151 -7.20 0.67 -12.98
C VAL A 151 -7.50 0.70 -11.48
N GLY A 152 -6.48 0.60 -10.63
CA GLY A 152 -6.63 0.69 -9.18
C GLY A 152 -7.24 2.02 -8.71
N HIS A 153 -6.90 3.13 -9.36
CA HIS A 153 -7.51 4.43 -9.07
C HIS A 153 -9.01 4.49 -9.45
N VAL A 154 -9.40 3.84 -10.55
CA VAL A 154 -10.82 3.73 -10.95
C VAL A 154 -11.60 2.80 -10.01
N LEU A 155 -10.96 1.74 -9.49
CA LEU A 155 -11.55 0.84 -8.48
C LEU A 155 -11.73 1.51 -7.11
N LEU A 156 -10.90 2.49 -6.78
CA LEU A 156 -10.88 3.17 -5.49
C LEU A 156 -12.26 3.62 -4.96
N PRO A 157 -13.11 4.35 -5.72
CA PRO A 157 -14.43 4.76 -5.23
C PRO A 157 -15.36 3.58 -4.90
N TYR A 158 -15.30 2.50 -5.69
CA TYR A 158 -16.11 1.30 -5.46
C TYR A 158 -15.67 0.55 -4.21
N VAL A 159 -14.35 0.39 -4.02
CA VAL A 159 -13.81 -0.29 -2.84
C VAL A 159 -14.04 0.55 -1.58
N LYS A 160 -13.82 1.88 -1.64
CA LYS A 160 -14.09 2.77 -0.50
C LYS A 160 -15.53 2.70 -0.02
N MET A 161 -16.50 2.52 -0.92
CA MET A 161 -17.91 2.34 -0.52
C MET A 161 -18.06 1.10 0.37
N ILE A 162 -17.48 -0.04 -0.05
CA ILE A 162 -17.50 -1.30 0.70
C ILE A 162 -16.76 -1.14 2.04
N THR A 163 -15.53 -0.60 2.01
CA THR A 163 -14.72 -0.36 3.22
C THR A 163 -15.46 0.51 4.23
N THR A 164 -16.13 1.56 3.77
CA THR A 164 -16.90 2.47 4.62
C THR A 164 -18.12 1.78 5.22
N MET A 165 -18.83 0.95 4.45
CA MET A 165 -19.96 0.16 4.96
C MET A 165 -19.52 -0.81 6.05
N ILE A 166 -18.40 -1.53 5.85
CA ILE A 166 -17.83 -2.43 6.86
C ILE A 166 -17.48 -1.65 8.13
N GLY A 167 -16.79 -0.51 7.98
CA GLY A 167 -16.41 0.32 9.12
C GLY A 167 -17.62 0.86 9.92
N GLN A 168 -18.68 1.27 9.23
CA GLN A 168 -19.93 1.67 9.88
C GLN A 168 -20.63 0.51 10.59
N GLY A 169 -20.54 -0.71 10.04
CA GLY A 169 -21.04 -1.93 10.66
C GLY A 169 -20.35 -2.20 12.00
N THR A 170 -19.01 -2.19 12.04
CA THR A 170 -18.25 -2.40 13.28
C THR A 170 -18.54 -1.32 14.32
N ARG A 171 -18.68 -0.05 13.89
CA ARG A 171 -18.99 1.06 14.80
C ARG A 171 -20.37 0.92 15.44
N ARG A 172 -21.40 0.52 14.67
CA ARG A 172 -22.75 0.27 15.19
C ARG A 172 -22.79 -0.87 16.20
N THR A 173 -22.03 -1.95 15.96
CA THR A 173 -21.94 -3.06 16.92
C THR A 173 -21.24 -2.65 18.22
N HIS A 174 -20.24 -1.77 18.15
CA HIS A 174 -19.58 -1.20 19.32
C HIS A 174 -20.47 -0.23 20.12
N GLU A 175 -21.27 0.60 19.44
CA GLU A 175 -22.25 1.49 20.09
C GLU A 175 -23.36 0.68 20.79
N ASN A 176 -23.79 -0.45 20.23
CA ASN A 176 -24.76 -1.36 20.89
C ASN A 176 -24.22 -2.06 22.15
N PHE A 177 -22.90 -2.12 22.35
CA PHE A 177 -22.28 -2.74 23.53
C PHE A 177 -22.02 -1.74 24.67
N LEU A 178 -22.11 -0.43 24.40
CA LEU A 178 -21.98 0.65 25.39
C LEU A 178 -23.31 1.00 26.08
N PHE A 179 -24.43 0.40 25.63
CA PHE A 179 -25.77 0.55 26.21
C PHE A 179 -26.26 -0.73 26.92
N ILE A 180 -25.34 -1.64 27.29
CA ILE A 180 -25.61 -2.82 28.13
C ILE A 180 -24.71 -2.76 29.36
#